data_AF-A0A2W7RIT3-F1
#
_entry.id   AF-A0A2W7RIT3-F1
#
_cell.length_a   1.000
_cell.length_b   1.000
_cell.length_c   1.000
_cell.angle_alpha   90.00
_cell.angle_beta   90.00
_cell.angle_gamma   90.00
#
_symmetry.space_group_name_H-M   'P 1'
#
loop_
_entity.id
_entity.type
_entity.pdbx_description
1 polymer ?
#
loop_
_entity_poly.entity_id
_entity_poly.type
_entity_poly.pdbx_seq_one_letter_code
_entity_poly.pdbx_strand_id
1 'polypeptide(L)'
;MRAVILPEFWYEEATIFMERLNSLQPLYFNIPYPASALMKLNDYTLSLGDLLNQKQAHSALIFLPKHFASGDKIDLWPSLIQGHSTGSWILAIIFADTWTEAELALLQLTDVEDNYEEMETHLTCQYQPPYTSIVKSWQNERRITYHPGDYFKEDILPAISKMRGNWVYWGHGEGDKLRGYGHLHTSELLTYRCTKPLNSTLWFTCTTLEREYPENIALAWYQSGATKCIFASTEKVDTQDNKLLSEVWLESAKNCAGKTIPELILKVLQKDPVCFQKILNQYFLIGIPWVSSQI
;
A
#
# COMPACT_ATOMS: atom_id res chain seq x y z
N MET A 1 -16.07 -9.61 -0.67
CA MET A 1 -15.96 -9.38 0.79
C MET A 1 -14.54 -8.96 1.17
N ARG A 2 -14.37 -8.36 2.35
CA ARG A 2 -13.14 -7.80 2.89
C ARG A 2 -12.94 -8.34 4.32
N ALA A 3 -11.81 -8.99 4.57
CA ALA A 3 -11.54 -9.57 5.89
C ALA A 3 -10.72 -8.62 6.77
N VAL A 4 -11.00 -8.62 8.07
CA VAL A 4 -10.20 -7.91 9.07
C VAL A 4 -9.65 -8.94 10.05
N ILE A 5 -8.35 -9.16 10.01
CA ILE A 5 -7.63 -10.15 10.81
C ILE A 5 -7.05 -9.43 12.03
N LEU A 6 -7.48 -9.80 13.23
CA LEU A 6 -7.19 -9.05 14.46
C LEU A 6 -6.93 -9.98 15.66
N PRO A 7 -6.22 -9.52 16.71
CA PRO A 7 -6.04 -10.30 17.93
C PRO A 7 -7.38 -10.70 18.54
N GLU A 8 -7.50 -11.95 18.99
CA GLU A 8 -8.75 -12.49 19.56
C GLU A 8 -9.34 -11.63 20.69
N PHE A 9 -8.50 -11.01 21.51
CA PHE A 9 -8.93 -10.14 22.62
C PHE A 9 -9.51 -8.79 22.20
N TRP A 10 -9.49 -8.42 20.90
CA TRP A 10 -10.22 -7.26 20.36
C TRP A 10 -11.53 -7.65 19.66
N TYR A 11 -11.86 -8.94 19.61
CA TYR A 11 -12.90 -9.43 18.70
C TYR A 11 -14.29 -8.89 19.05
N GLU A 12 -14.62 -8.71 20.33
CA GLU A 12 -15.93 -8.20 20.76
C GLU A 12 -16.12 -6.74 20.32
N GLU A 13 -15.18 -5.86 20.65
CA GLU A 13 -15.23 -4.43 20.28
C GLU A 13 -15.21 -4.26 18.76
N ALA A 14 -14.36 -5.04 18.08
CA ALA A 14 -14.28 -5.02 16.63
C ALA A 14 -15.56 -5.48 15.96
N THR A 15 -16.29 -6.42 16.55
CA THR A 15 -17.56 -6.91 15.99
C THR A 15 -18.61 -5.81 16.02
N ILE A 16 -18.74 -5.10 17.14
CA ILE A 16 -19.67 -3.96 17.26
C ILE A 16 -19.36 -2.88 16.22
N PHE A 17 -18.08 -2.54 16.04
CA PHE A 17 -17.67 -1.55 15.05
C PHE A 17 -17.94 -2.03 13.61
N MET A 18 -17.63 -3.29 13.29
CA MET A 18 -17.87 -3.84 11.96
C MET A 18 -19.35 -3.97 11.62
N GLU A 19 -20.21 -4.25 12.60
CA GLU A 19 -21.67 -4.20 12.42
C GLU A 19 -22.14 -2.79 12.02
N ARG A 20 -21.60 -1.75 12.65
CA ARG A 20 -21.87 -0.35 12.27
C ARG A 20 -21.38 -0.06 10.85
N LEU A 21 -20.15 -0.44 10.49
CA LEU A 21 -19.64 -0.30 9.13
C LEU A 21 -20.49 -1.04 8.10
N ASN A 22 -20.86 -2.29 8.40
CA ASN A 22 -21.67 -3.11 7.51
C ASN A 22 -23.11 -2.60 7.36
N SER A 23 -23.62 -1.84 8.33
CA SER A 23 -24.91 -1.14 8.19
C SER A 23 -24.87 -0.05 7.11
N LEU A 24 -23.68 0.52 6.84
CA LEU A 24 -23.45 1.46 5.75
C LEU A 24 -23.14 0.71 4.44
N GLN A 25 -22.22 -0.26 4.51
CA GLN A 25 -21.78 -1.05 3.36
C GLN A 25 -21.39 -2.48 3.80
N PRO A 26 -22.23 -3.51 3.54
CA PRO A 26 -22.03 -4.86 4.07
C PRO A 26 -20.93 -5.62 3.32
N LEU A 27 -19.68 -5.32 3.63
CA LEU A 27 -18.51 -5.89 2.95
C LEU A 27 -17.49 -6.52 3.89
N TYR A 28 -17.58 -6.28 5.19
CA TYR A 28 -16.53 -6.58 6.16
C TYR A 28 -16.86 -7.77 7.05
N PHE A 29 -15.85 -8.53 7.48
CA PHE A 29 -16.00 -9.53 8.53
C PHE A 29 -14.68 -9.72 9.28
N ASN A 30 -14.79 -10.05 10.57
CA ASN A 30 -13.64 -10.24 11.45
C ASN A 30 -13.15 -11.69 11.45
N ILE A 31 -11.83 -11.85 11.55
CA ILE A 31 -11.14 -13.13 11.77
C ILE A 31 -10.20 -12.94 12.97
N PRO A 32 -10.44 -13.63 14.10
CA PRO A 32 -9.56 -13.53 15.25
C PRO A 32 -8.32 -14.42 15.04
N TYR A 33 -7.14 -13.93 15.41
CA TYR A 33 -5.94 -14.76 15.54
C TYR A 33 -5.50 -14.90 17.00
N PRO A 34 -5.07 -16.10 17.43
CA PRO A 34 -4.59 -16.32 18.78
C PRO A 34 -3.21 -15.69 18.96
N ALA A 35 -2.84 -15.31 20.20
CA ALA A 35 -1.53 -14.70 20.47
C ALA A 35 -0.34 -15.57 20.00
N SER A 36 -0.50 -16.89 19.99
CA SER A 36 0.49 -17.84 19.47
C SER A 36 0.71 -17.75 17.95
N ALA A 37 -0.27 -17.25 17.20
CA ALA A 37 -0.17 -17.07 15.75
C ALA A 37 0.79 -15.93 15.37
N LEU A 38 1.08 -14.97 16.27
CA LEU A 38 2.07 -13.93 16.01
C LEU A 38 3.46 -14.49 15.68
N MET A 39 3.82 -15.64 16.25
CA MET A 39 5.09 -16.33 15.95
C MET A 39 5.06 -17.14 14.64
N LYS A 40 3.88 -17.30 14.04
CA LYS A 40 3.65 -18.11 12.82
C LYS A 40 2.67 -17.44 11.87
N LEU A 41 2.79 -16.12 11.70
CA LEU A 41 1.80 -15.32 10.96
C LEU A 41 1.63 -15.80 9.52
N ASN A 42 2.73 -16.11 8.83
CA ASN A 42 2.68 -16.63 7.46
C ASN A 42 1.91 -17.97 7.37
N ASP A 43 2.21 -18.92 8.26
CA ASP A 43 1.50 -20.21 8.28
C ASP A 43 0.00 -20.01 8.60
N TYR A 44 -0.29 -19.12 9.54
CA TYR A 44 -1.65 -18.79 9.93
C TYR A 44 -2.42 -18.15 8.76
N THR A 45 -1.87 -17.14 8.07
CA THR A 45 -2.54 -16.49 6.94
C THR A 45 -2.78 -17.46 5.78
N LEU A 46 -1.83 -18.36 5.50
CA LEU A 46 -2.02 -19.42 4.51
C LEU A 46 -3.18 -20.36 4.88
N SER A 47 -3.33 -20.69 6.17
CA SER A 47 -4.43 -21.55 6.65
C SER A 47 -5.82 -20.91 6.52
N LEU A 48 -5.91 -19.59 6.38
CA LEU A 48 -7.18 -18.87 6.21
C LEU A 48 -7.76 -18.97 4.79
N GLY A 49 -7.04 -19.58 3.84
CA GLY A 49 -7.43 -19.65 2.43
C GLY A 49 -8.85 -20.16 2.22
N ASP A 50 -9.22 -21.28 2.83
CA ASP A 50 -10.56 -21.86 2.68
C ASP A 50 -11.65 -20.95 3.25
N LEU A 51 -11.42 -20.33 4.41
CA LEU A 51 -12.37 -19.39 5.03
C LEU A 51 -12.59 -18.17 4.12
N LEU A 52 -11.52 -17.61 3.57
CA LEU A 52 -11.63 -16.45 2.68
C LEU A 52 -12.39 -16.83 1.39
N ASN A 53 -12.15 -18.01 0.83
CA ASN A 53 -12.87 -18.47 -0.34
C ASN A 53 -14.36 -18.71 -0.06
N GLN A 54 -14.70 -19.34 1.07
CA GLN A 54 -16.09 -19.53 1.50
C GLN A 54 -16.84 -18.19 1.65
N LYS A 55 -16.14 -17.16 2.15
CA LYS A 55 -16.68 -15.79 2.27
C LYS A 55 -16.54 -14.96 1.00
N GLN A 56 -15.97 -15.48 -0.09
CA GLN A 56 -15.67 -14.73 -1.31
C GLN A 56 -14.89 -13.44 -1.01
N ALA A 57 -13.92 -13.54 -0.10
CA ALA A 57 -13.04 -12.47 0.28
C ALA A 57 -11.84 -12.41 -0.68
N HIS A 58 -11.62 -11.25 -1.28
CA HIS A 58 -10.52 -11.04 -2.22
C HIS A 58 -9.35 -10.27 -1.59
N SER A 59 -9.54 -9.75 -0.37
CA SER A 59 -8.52 -9.03 0.36
C SER A 59 -8.74 -9.10 1.87
N ALA A 60 -7.66 -8.93 2.62
CA ALA A 60 -7.70 -8.79 4.06
C ALA A 60 -6.77 -7.67 4.54
N LEU A 61 -7.08 -7.16 5.73
CA LEU A 61 -6.22 -6.27 6.51
C LEU A 61 -5.85 -7.02 7.79
N ILE A 62 -4.56 -7.12 8.13
CA ILE A 62 -4.09 -7.71 9.40
C ILE A 62 -3.54 -6.65 10.34
N PHE A 63 -4.01 -6.67 11.59
CA PHE A 63 -3.47 -5.88 12.68
C PHE A 63 -2.28 -6.58 13.31
N LEU A 64 -1.12 -5.90 13.32
CA LEU A 64 0.09 -6.32 14.03
C LEU A 64 0.42 -5.31 15.14
N PRO A 65 1.03 -5.74 16.26
CA PRO A 65 1.54 -4.80 17.27
C PRO A 65 2.57 -3.81 16.70
N LYS A 66 2.65 -2.59 17.24
CA LYS A 66 3.56 -1.54 16.73
C LYS A 66 5.03 -1.91 16.84
N HIS A 67 5.39 -2.77 17.78
CA HIS A 67 6.77 -3.25 17.85
C HIS A 67 7.21 -4.03 16.60
N PHE A 68 6.28 -4.54 15.76
CA PHE A 68 6.60 -5.12 14.45
C PHE A 68 6.82 -4.08 13.35
N ALA A 69 6.48 -2.81 13.57
CA ALA A 69 6.61 -1.73 12.60
C ALA A 69 8.06 -1.24 12.52
N SER A 70 8.97 -2.13 12.13
CA SER A 70 10.39 -1.85 11.99
C SER A 70 11.03 -2.70 10.89
N GLY A 71 12.04 -2.14 10.23
CA GLY A 71 12.76 -2.81 9.13
C GLY A 71 13.32 -4.18 9.50
N ASP A 72 13.86 -4.32 10.71
CA ASP A 72 14.48 -5.56 11.20
C ASP A 72 13.48 -6.71 11.44
N LYS A 73 12.17 -6.42 11.41
CA LYS A 73 11.08 -7.38 11.64
C LYS A 73 10.23 -7.67 10.41
N ILE A 74 10.62 -7.13 9.26
CA ILE A 74 9.91 -7.32 7.99
C ILE A 74 9.76 -8.81 7.61
N ASP A 75 10.73 -9.66 7.97
CA ASP A 75 10.65 -11.12 7.74
C ASP A 75 9.52 -11.81 8.51
N LEU A 76 9.00 -11.15 9.56
CA LEU A 76 7.87 -11.65 10.34
C LEU A 76 6.53 -11.21 9.75
N TRP A 77 6.55 -10.32 8.76
CA TRP A 77 5.34 -9.82 8.13
C TRP A 77 4.81 -10.81 7.10
N PRO A 78 3.49 -10.98 7.00
CA PRO A 78 2.92 -11.88 6.02
C PRO A 78 3.00 -11.29 4.61
N SER A 79 3.26 -12.15 3.62
CA SER A 79 3.40 -11.74 2.22
C SER A 79 2.16 -11.01 1.68
N LEU A 80 2.35 -10.08 0.74
CA LEU A 80 1.26 -9.37 0.07
C LEU A 80 0.25 -10.30 -0.61
N ILE A 81 0.75 -11.31 -1.32
CA ILE A 81 -0.08 -12.28 -2.02
C ILE A 81 -0.16 -13.54 -1.17
N GLN A 82 -1.38 -13.90 -0.84
CA GLN A 82 -1.69 -15.12 -0.11
C GLN A 82 -2.40 -16.07 -1.08
N GLY A 83 -1.75 -17.21 -1.33
CA GLY A 83 -2.21 -18.21 -2.31
C GLY A 83 -2.79 -19.45 -1.63
N HIS A 84 -3.82 -20.02 -2.24
CA HIS A 84 -4.37 -21.33 -1.90
C HIS A 84 -4.68 -22.12 -3.19
N SER A 85 -4.99 -23.41 -3.07
CA SER A 85 -5.35 -24.28 -4.20
C SER A 85 -6.54 -23.78 -5.04
N THR A 86 -7.35 -22.90 -4.46
CA THR A 86 -8.63 -22.40 -4.99
C THR A 86 -8.59 -20.94 -5.43
N GLY A 87 -7.48 -20.21 -5.21
CA GLY A 87 -7.38 -18.80 -5.60
C GLY A 87 -6.28 -18.02 -4.85
N SER A 88 -6.21 -16.72 -5.14
CA SER A 88 -5.30 -15.79 -4.47
C SER A 88 -6.07 -14.60 -3.92
N TRP A 89 -5.58 -14.05 -2.82
CA TRP A 89 -6.12 -12.85 -2.18
C TRP A 89 -4.98 -11.95 -1.70
N ILE A 90 -5.29 -10.68 -1.48
CA ILE A 90 -4.30 -9.64 -1.17
C ILE A 90 -4.36 -9.26 0.30
N LEU A 91 -3.22 -9.23 0.96
CA LEU A 91 -3.08 -8.87 2.36
C LEU A 91 -2.42 -7.51 2.51
N ALA A 92 -3.01 -6.66 3.36
CA ALA A 92 -2.39 -5.44 3.85
C ALA A 92 -2.13 -5.51 5.34
N ILE A 93 -1.15 -4.74 5.81
CA ILE A 93 -0.71 -4.73 7.21
C ILE A 93 -1.01 -3.37 7.82
N ILE A 94 -1.50 -3.37 9.05
CA ILE A 94 -1.63 -2.17 9.88
C ILE A 94 -1.05 -2.41 11.26
N PHE A 95 -0.44 -1.39 11.85
CA PHE A 95 0.22 -1.47 13.14
C PHE A 95 -0.56 -0.73 14.22
N ALA A 96 -0.97 -1.42 15.28
CA ALA A 96 -1.69 -0.85 16.42
C ALA A 96 -1.42 -1.68 17.68
N ASP A 97 -1.33 -1.02 18.84
CA ASP A 97 -1.17 -1.71 20.14
C ASP A 97 -2.49 -1.76 20.93
N THR A 98 -3.49 -0.98 20.52
CA THR A 98 -4.81 -0.94 21.17
C THR A 98 -5.95 -0.92 20.16
N TRP A 99 -7.12 -1.40 20.58
CA TRP A 99 -8.33 -1.31 19.76
C TRP A 99 -8.68 0.14 19.39
N THR A 100 -8.49 1.10 20.31
CA THR A 100 -8.76 2.52 20.03
C THR A 100 -7.93 3.05 18.86
N GLU A 101 -6.64 2.69 18.78
CA GLU A 101 -5.80 3.04 17.62
C GLU A 101 -6.27 2.37 16.34
N ALA A 102 -6.66 1.09 16.43
CA ALA A 102 -7.20 0.34 15.30
C ALA A 102 -8.51 0.97 14.77
N GLU A 103 -9.45 1.29 15.66
CA GLU A 103 -10.72 1.94 15.34
C GLU A 103 -10.49 3.29 14.65
N LEU A 104 -9.59 4.13 15.20
CA LEU A 104 -9.24 5.43 14.59
C LEU A 104 -8.72 5.28 13.16
N ALA A 105 -7.92 4.26 12.87
CA ALA A 105 -7.47 4.01 11.52
C ALA A 105 -8.60 3.54 10.58
N LEU A 106 -9.51 2.71 11.10
CA LEU A 106 -10.66 2.19 10.34
C LEU A 106 -11.76 3.22 10.13
N LEU A 107 -11.86 4.28 10.96
CA LEU A 107 -12.82 5.37 10.76
C LEU A 107 -12.67 6.04 9.38
N GLN A 108 -11.49 5.98 8.78
CA GLN A 108 -11.29 6.44 7.40
C GLN A 108 -12.16 5.70 6.37
N LEU A 109 -12.70 4.52 6.71
CA LEU A 109 -13.65 3.78 5.89
C LEU A 109 -15.10 4.30 6.01
N THR A 110 -15.39 5.10 7.04
CA THR A 110 -16.70 5.77 7.22
C THR A 110 -16.80 7.10 6.50
N ASP A 111 -15.67 7.69 6.09
CA ASP A 111 -15.66 8.94 5.34
C ASP A 111 -16.12 8.65 3.89
N VAL A 112 -17.42 8.78 3.64
CA VAL A 112 -18.07 8.57 2.34
C VAL A 112 -17.72 9.68 1.32
N GLU A 113 -17.00 10.72 1.73
CA GLU A 113 -16.73 11.93 0.94
C GLU A 113 -15.33 12.02 0.33
N ASP A 114 -14.74 10.91 -0.11
CA ASP A 114 -13.68 11.04 -1.12
C ASP A 114 -14.38 11.37 -2.45
N ASN A 115 -14.54 12.66 -2.75
CA ASN A 115 -15.07 13.15 -4.02
C ASN A 115 -14.17 12.60 -5.15
N TYR A 116 -14.58 11.49 -5.77
CA TYR A 116 -13.81 10.77 -6.79
C TYR A 116 -13.42 11.64 -8.00
N GLU A 117 -14.11 12.76 -8.20
CA GLU A 117 -13.80 13.75 -9.24
C GLU A 117 -12.55 14.61 -8.91
N GLU A 118 -12.10 14.63 -7.65
CA GLU A 118 -10.94 15.41 -7.18
C GLU A 118 -9.69 14.55 -6.88
N MET A 119 -9.71 13.24 -7.18
CA MET A 119 -8.54 12.39 -6.96
C MET A 119 -7.45 12.65 -8.01
N GLU A 120 -6.54 13.56 -7.68
CA GLU A 120 -5.33 13.83 -8.46
C GLU A 120 -4.32 12.68 -8.32
N THR A 121 -3.61 12.38 -9.40
CA THR A 121 -2.43 11.49 -9.36
C THR A 121 -1.18 12.29 -9.67
N HIS A 122 -0.27 12.33 -8.71
CA HIS A 122 1.01 13.02 -8.79
C HIS A 122 2.12 12.03 -9.20
N LEU A 123 2.81 12.32 -10.29
CA LEU A 123 3.84 11.48 -10.87
C LEU A 123 5.22 12.05 -10.63
N THR A 124 6.10 11.24 -10.04
CA THR A 124 7.50 11.60 -9.77
C THR A 124 8.41 10.46 -10.20
N CYS A 125 9.67 10.75 -10.53
CA CYS A 125 10.63 9.69 -10.79
C CYS A 125 12.08 10.11 -10.57
N GLN A 126 12.97 9.13 -10.56
CA GLN A 126 14.41 9.36 -10.69
C GLN A 126 14.76 9.70 -12.15
N TYR A 127 15.69 10.64 -12.38
CA TYR A 127 16.19 11.00 -13.71
C TYR A 127 17.03 9.87 -14.34
N GLN A 128 16.36 8.83 -14.84
CA GLN A 128 16.96 7.75 -15.63
C GLN A 128 16.00 7.34 -16.77
N PRO A 129 16.53 6.91 -17.94
CA PRO A 129 15.70 6.64 -19.12
C PRO A 129 14.53 5.67 -18.90
N PRO A 130 14.68 4.53 -18.18
CA PRO A 130 13.57 3.62 -17.93
C PRO A 130 12.41 4.32 -17.20
N TYR A 131 12.69 5.05 -16.11
CA TYR A 131 11.66 5.68 -15.28
C TYR A 131 11.03 6.90 -15.94
N THR A 132 11.82 7.71 -16.64
CA THR A 132 11.28 8.86 -17.40
C THR A 132 10.39 8.41 -18.56
N SER A 133 10.64 7.25 -19.17
CA SER A 133 9.76 6.67 -20.20
C SER A 133 8.42 6.20 -19.62
N ILE A 134 8.42 5.63 -18.41
CA ILE A 134 7.20 5.23 -17.69
C ILE A 134 6.38 6.46 -17.32
N VAL A 135 7.01 7.49 -16.77
CA VAL A 135 6.30 8.74 -16.44
C VAL A 135 5.61 9.33 -17.67
N LYS A 136 6.26 9.31 -18.84
CA LYS A 136 5.66 9.77 -20.10
C LYS A 136 4.44 8.93 -20.52
N SER A 137 4.45 7.61 -20.30
CA SER A 137 3.27 6.78 -20.61
C SER A 137 2.10 7.06 -19.66
N TRP A 138 2.40 7.43 -18.42
CA TRP A 138 1.41 7.80 -17.41
C TRP A 138 0.88 9.25 -17.55
N GLN A 139 1.66 10.17 -18.11
CA GLN A 139 1.32 11.60 -18.25
C GLN A 139 0.04 11.88 -19.04
N ASN A 140 -0.29 11.03 -20.03
CA ASN A 140 -1.36 11.29 -20.99
C ASN A 140 -2.79 11.22 -20.41
N GLU A 141 -2.93 10.98 -19.11
CA GLU A 141 -4.20 10.69 -18.43
C GLU A 141 -4.60 11.79 -17.41
N ARG A 142 -4.34 13.07 -17.70
CA ARG A 142 -4.64 14.23 -16.80
C ARG A 142 -3.90 14.21 -15.45
N ARG A 143 -2.68 13.67 -15.44
CA ARG A 143 -1.89 13.51 -14.21
C ARG A 143 -0.92 14.66 -14.00
N ILE A 144 -0.72 15.05 -12.74
CA ILE A 144 0.21 16.12 -12.39
C ILE A 144 1.61 15.52 -12.34
N THR A 145 2.48 15.98 -13.24
CA THR A 145 3.80 15.37 -13.38
C THR A 145 4.91 16.32 -12.99
N TYR A 146 5.79 15.82 -12.14
CA TYR A 146 6.99 16.50 -11.70
C TYR A 146 8.19 15.82 -12.34
N HIS A 147 8.49 16.11 -13.60
CA HIS A 147 9.60 15.45 -14.28
C HIS A 147 10.95 15.93 -13.69
N PRO A 148 11.89 15.04 -13.34
CA PRO A 148 13.12 15.41 -12.65
C PRO A 148 14.14 16.22 -13.49
N GLY A 149 13.84 16.45 -14.78
CA GLY A 149 14.56 17.43 -15.61
C GLY A 149 14.03 18.86 -15.51
N ASP A 150 12.83 19.02 -14.95
CA ASP A 150 12.10 20.31 -14.85
C ASP A 150 11.94 20.77 -13.40
N TYR A 151 12.13 19.88 -12.42
CA TYR A 151 11.97 20.14 -10.99
C TYR A 151 13.22 19.73 -10.23
N PHE A 152 13.65 20.58 -9.30
CA PHE A 152 14.72 20.30 -8.34
C PHE A 152 14.14 20.00 -6.94
N LYS A 153 15.02 19.69 -5.98
CA LYS A 153 14.62 19.36 -4.59
C LYS A 153 13.73 20.45 -3.99
N GLU A 154 14.17 21.68 -4.17
CA GLU A 154 13.54 22.91 -3.66
C GLU A 154 12.17 23.19 -4.26
N ASP A 155 11.85 22.62 -5.42
CA ASP A 155 10.53 22.71 -6.04
C ASP A 155 9.62 21.55 -5.61
N ILE A 156 10.16 20.32 -5.57
CA ILE A 156 9.35 19.12 -5.33
C ILE A 156 8.93 18.96 -3.88
N LEU A 157 9.76 19.34 -2.90
CA LEU A 157 9.40 19.22 -1.48
C LEU A 157 8.18 20.11 -1.13
N PRO A 158 8.15 21.41 -1.49
CA PRO A 158 6.94 22.21 -1.34
C PRO A 158 5.73 21.66 -2.12
N ALA A 159 5.94 21.09 -3.31
CA ALA A 159 4.87 20.48 -4.08
C ALA A 159 4.28 19.25 -3.37
N ILE A 160 5.12 18.37 -2.82
CA ILE A 160 4.71 17.20 -2.03
C ILE A 160 3.79 17.62 -0.89
N SER A 161 4.13 18.67 -0.13
CA SER A 161 3.29 19.14 0.99
C SER A 161 1.85 19.53 0.61
N LYS A 162 1.63 19.81 -0.68
CA LYS A 162 0.34 20.23 -1.26
C LYS A 162 -0.38 19.10 -2.00
N MET A 163 0.26 17.95 -2.21
CA MET A 163 -0.33 16.82 -2.94
C MET A 163 -1.61 16.32 -2.27
N ARG A 164 -2.53 15.83 -3.11
CA ARG A 164 -3.79 15.19 -2.74
C ARG A 164 -3.98 13.95 -3.60
N GLY A 165 -4.94 13.10 -3.26
CA GLY A 165 -5.15 11.85 -4.00
C GLY A 165 -3.93 10.93 -3.90
N ASN A 166 -3.33 10.56 -5.03
CA ASN A 166 -2.29 9.54 -5.11
C ASN A 166 -0.92 10.12 -5.41
N TRP A 167 0.12 9.58 -4.78
CA TRP A 167 1.50 9.83 -5.16
C TRP A 167 2.14 8.57 -5.73
N VAL A 168 2.58 8.64 -6.99
CA VAL A 168 3.26 7.54 -7.68
C VAL A 168 4.70 7.93 -7.96
N TYR A 169 5.62 7.04 -7.60
CA TYR A 169 7.05 7.25 -7.78
C TYR A 169 7.75 6.03 -8.39
N TRP A 170 8.64 6.29 -9.35
CA TRP A 170 9.51 5.30 -9.97
C TRP A 170 10.98 5.66 -9.79
N GLY A 171 11.77 4.74 -9.26
CA GLY A 171 13.19 4.97 -9.08
C GLY A 171 13.80 4.00 -8.07
N HIS A 172 15.00 4.34 -7.62
CA HIS A 172 15.64 3.60 -6.55
C HIS A 172 15.37 4.25 -5.19
N GLY A 173 15.05 3.43 -4.20
CA GLY A 173 15.15 3.78 -2.78
C GLY A 173 16.45 3.26 -2.19
N GLU A 174 16.88 3.85 -1.09
CA GLU A 174 17.90 3.33 -0.17
C GLU A 174 17.35 3.67 1.21
N GLY A 175 17.07 2.69 2.07
CA GLY A 175 16.62 2.83 3.47
C GLY A 175 15.89 4.11 3.87
N ASP A 176 16.63 5.22 3.96
CA ASP A 176 16.22 6.55 4.39
C ASP A 176 15.85 7.56 3.28
N LYS A 177 15.96 7.25 1.98
CA LYS A 177 15.77 8.22 0.88
C LYS A 177 15.23 7.62 -0.43
N LEU A 178 14.60 8.48 -1.24
CA LEU A 178 14.26 8.22 -2.64
C LEU A 178 15.26 8.94 -3.58
N ARG A 179 15.71 8.30 -4.66
CA ARG A 179 16.62 8.93 -5.63
C ARG A 179 15.92 9.87 -6.61
N GLY A 180 16.62 10.91 -7.07
CA GLY A 180 16.04 11.95 -7.94
C GLY A 180 15.81 13.25 -7.17
N TYR A 181 15.71 14.36 -7.88
CA TYR A 181 15.58 15.70 -7.27
C TYR A 181 16.65 15.98 -6.20
N GLY A 182 17.91 15.56 -6.40
CA GLY A 182 18.96 15.70 -5.38
C GLY A 182 18.80 14.79 -4.14
N HIS A 183 18.00 13.72 -4.26
CA HIS A 183 17.62 12.74 -3.24
C HIS A 183 16.65 13.27 -2.19
N LEU A 184 15.47 12.64 -2.05
CA LEU A 184 14.47 13.02 -1.04
C LEU A 184 14.69 12.18 0.21
N HIS A 185 15.25 12.77 1.26
CA HIS A 185 15.48 12.05 2.53
C HIS A 185 14.23 12.02 3.40
N THR A 186 14.15 11.03 4.28
CA THR A 186 13.03 10.81 5.20
C THR A 186 12.74 12.05 6.02
N SER A 187 13.76 12.67 6.63
CA SER A 187 13.59 13.90 7.44
C SER A 187 13.01 15.06 6.63
N GLU A 188 13.39 15.19 5.36
CA GLU A 188 12.87 16.22 4.46
C GLU A 188 11.41 15.93 4.12
N LEU A 189 11.08 14.69 3.71
CA LEU A 189 9.71 14.29 3.44
C LEU A 189 8.79 14.51 4.65
N LEU A 190 9.23 14.13 5.85
CA LEU A 190 8.45 14.32 7.08
C LEU A 190 8.21 15.80 7.41
N THR A 191 9.20 16.66 7.12
CA THR A 191 9.06 18.12 7.27
C THR A 191 8.04 18.69 6.28
N TYR A 192 8.03 18.17 5.05
CA TYR A 192 7.14 18.58 3.97
C TYR A 192 5.95 17.63 3.78
N ARG A 193 5.53 16.93 4.84
CA ARG A 193 4.42 15.98 4.75
C ARG A 193 3.12 16.68 4.35
N CYS A 194 2.25 15.96 3.67
CA CYS A 194 0.94 16.46 3.28
C CYS A 194 0.11 16.85 4.52
N THR A 195 -0.61 17.98 4.45
CA THR A 195 -1.51 18.40 5.55
C THR A 195 -2.74 17.53 5.71
N LYS A 196 -3.16 16.84 4.66
CA LYS A 196 -4.14 15.74 4.69
C LYS A 196 -3.46 14.47 4.18
N PRO A 197 -3.79 13.29 4.71
CA PRO A 197 -3.24 12.03 4.20
C PRO A 197 -3.57 11.87 2.71
N LEU A 198 -2.58 11.45 1.92
CA LEU A 198 -2.80 10.97 0.55
C LEU A 198 -3.71 9.73 0.57
N ASN A 199 -4.55 9.56 -0.45
CA ASN A 199 -5.32 8.34 -0.68
C ASN A 199 -4.39 7.13 -0.79
N SER A 200 -3.35 7.22 -1.59
CA SER A 200 -2.32 6.18 -1.65
C SER A 200 -0.95 6.73 -2.05
N THR A 201 0.09 6.04 -1.61
CA THR A 201 1.47 6.25 -2.03
C THR A 201 1.96 4.95 -2.69
N LEU A 202 2.18 4.98 -4.00
CA LEU A 202 2.56 3.81 -4.80
C LEU A 202 4.01 3.97 -5.27
N TRP A 203 4.94 3.34 -4.56
CA TRP A 203 6.36 3.42 -4.84
C TRP A 203 6.84 2.17 -5.56
N PHE A 204 6.87 2.23 -6.89
CA PHE A 204 7.47 1.21 -7.77
C PHE A 204 9.00 1.33 -7.72
N THR A 205 9.56 0.92 -6.60
CA THR A 205 10.93 1.18 -6.18
C THR A 205 11.56 -0.05 -5.58
N CYS A 206 12.89 -0.09 -5.56
CA CYS A 206 13.61 -1.01 -4.70
C CYS A 206 13.81 -0.43 -3.29
N THR A 207 13.91 -1.31 -2.29
CA THR A 207 14.54 -1.06 -0.98
C THR A 207 14.03 0.18 -0.22
N THR A 208 12.73 0.48 -0.30
CA THR A 208 12.09 1.54 0.51
C THR A 208 11.61 1.05 1.87
N LEU A 209 11.47 -0.27 2.03
CA LEU A 209 11.30 -1.00 3.29
C LEU A 209 12.56 -1.83 3.59
N GLU A 210 13.74 -1.20 3.59
CA GLU A 210 15.00 -1.92 3.73
C GLU A 210 15.17 -2.50 5.14
N ARG A 211 15.54 -3.79 5.23
CA ARG A 211 15.61 -4.53 6.50
C ARG A 211 16.69 -4.00 7.45
N GLU A 212 17.78 -3.50 6.88
CA GLU A 212 18.92 -2.94 7.63
C GLU A 212 18.60 -1.58 8.26
N TYR A 213 17.45 -0.97 7.92
CA TYR A 213 16.99 0.32 8.42
C TYR A 213 15.73 0.12 9.27
N PRO A 214 15.87 0.06 10.62
CA PRO A 214 14.73 -0.02 11.52
C PRO A 214 13.67 1.05 11.26
N GLU A 215 14.12 2.27 10.96
CA GLU A 215 13.30 3.41 10.53
C GLU A 215 13.56 3.71 9.05
N ASN A 216 12.95 2.91 8.17
CA ASN A 216 13.02 3.16 6.74
C ASN A 216 11.97 4.19 6.28
N ILE A 217 12.20 4.75 5.10
CA ILE A 217 11.44 5.87 4.52
C ILE A 217 9.97 5.53 4.30
N ALA A 218 9.64 4.30 3.88
CA ALA A 218 8.26 3.89 3.65
C ALA A 218 7.48 3.76 4.97
N LEU A 219 8.08 3.13 5.99
CA LEU A 219 7.48 3.05 7.32
C LEU A 219 7.31 4.43 7.96
N ALA A 220 8.35 5.26 7.93
CA ALA A 220 8.31 6.60 8.49
C ALA A 220 7.25 7.47 7.80
N TRP A 221 7.15 7.40 6.46
CA TRP A 221 6.12 8.11 5.69
C TRP A 221 4.72 7.68 6.10
N TYR A 222 4.46 6.37 6.16
CA TYR A 222 3.17 5.83 6.60
C TYR A 222 2.82 6.21 8.05
N GLN A 223 3.74 5.97 9.00
CA GLN A 223 3.53 6.24 10.42
C GLN A 223 3.34 7.73 10.72
N SER A 224 3.85 8.62 9.87
CA SER A 224 3.62 10.06 9.99
C SER A 224 2.19 10.52 9.68
N GLY A 225 1.35 9.60 9.16
CA GLY A 225 -0.01 9.90 8.71
C GLY A 225 -0.07 10.60 7.34
N ALA A 226 1.03 10.61 6.59
CA ALA A 226 1.08 11.31 5.29
C ALA A 226 0.31 10.57 4.18
N THR A 227 -0.02 9.29 4.36
CA THR A 227 -0.78 8.48 3.41
C THR A 227 -1.68 7.48 4.14
N LYS A 228 -2.88 7.22 3.60
CA LYS A 228 -3.80 6.18 4.11
C LYS A 228 -3.27 4.78 3.81
N CYS A 229 -2.56 4.63 2.69
CA CYS A 229 -2.06 3.36 2.16
C CYS A 229 -0.70 3.56 1.47
N ILE A 230 0.25 2.65 1.67
CA ILE A 230 1.53 2.66 0.96
C ILE A 230 1.84 1.28 0.37
N PHE A 231 2.28 1.29 -0.89
CA PHE A 231 2.84 0.13 -1.59
C PHE A 231 4.33 0.36 -1.78
N ALA A 232 5.16 -0.48 -1.15
CA ALA A 232 6.61 -0.30 -1.07
C ALA A 232 7.33 -1.66 -1.05
N SER A 233 8.62 -1.67 -1.44
CA SER A 233 9.40 -2.90 -1.58
C SER A 233 10.49 -3.02 -0.52
N THR A 234 10.72 -4.25 -0.09
CA THR A 234 11.77 -4.61 0.88
C THR A 234 13.10 -4.96 0.22
N GLU A 235 13.08 -5.25 -1.08
CA GLU A 235 14.19 -5.86 -1.81
C GLU A 235 14.54 -5.07 -3.06
N LYS A 236 15.61 -5.50 -3.73
CA LYS A 236 16.00 -4.96 -5.03
C LYS A 236 15.09 -5.53 -6.11
N VAL A 237 14.15 -4.71 -6.56
CA VAL A 237 13.32 -5.04 -7.71
C VAL A 237 14.05 -4.69 -9.01
N ASP A 238 14.04 -5.61 -9.96
CA ASP A 238 14.60 -5.39 -11.29
C ASP A 238 13.88 -4.23 -11.99
N THR A 239 14.63 -3.37 -12.67
CA THR A 239 14.06 -2.19 -13.34
C THR A 239 13.09 -2.56 -14.46
N GLN A 240 13.30 -3.67 -15.17
CA GLN A 240 12.37 -4.15 -16.19
C GLN A 240 11.12 -4.74 -15.55
N ASP A 241 11.24 -5.46 -14.44
CA ASP A 241 10.09 -5.96 -13.67
C ASP A 241 9.22 -4.80 -13.17
N ASN A 242 9.84 -3.74 -12.64
CA ASN A 242 9.12 -2.52 -12.23
C ASN A 242 8.44 -1.80 -13.39
N LYS A 243 9.12 -1.74 -14.54
CA LYS A 243 8.54 -1.18 -15.76
C LYS A 243 7.32 -1.98 -16.20
N LEU A 244 7.46 -3.30 -16.31
CA LEU A 244 6.38 -4.21 -16.70
C LEU A 244 5.20 -4.12 -15.73
N LEU A 245 5.46 -4.18 -14.42
CA LEU A 245 4.44 -4.02 -13.40
C LEU A 245 3.71 -2.69 -13.56
N SER A 246 4.43 -1.59 -13.76
CA SER A 246 3.83 -0.27 -13.92
C SER A 246 2.98 -0.12 -15.17
N GLU A 247 3.41 -0.69 -16.30
CA GLU A 247 2.66 -0.67 -17.56
C GLU A 247 1.35 -1.44 -17.43
N VAL A 248 1.40 -2.65 -16.85
CA VAL A 248 0.21 -3.49 -16.63
C VAL A 248 -0.69 -2.91 -15.54
N TRP A 249 -0.13 -2.27 -14.52
CA TRP A 249 -0.89 -1.55 -13.51
C TRP A 249 -1.69 -0.40 -14.13
N LEU A 250 -1.07 0.40 -14.99
CA LEU A 250 -1.73 1.48 -15.72
C LEU A 250 -2.85 0.95 -16.62
N GLU A 251 -2.57 -0.07 -17.42
CA GLU A 251 -3.56 -0.69 -18.30
C GLU A 251 -4.74 -1.24 -17.51
N SER A 252 -4.46 -1.90 -16.38
CA SER A 252 -5.48 -2.45 -15.50
C SER A 252 -6.31 -1.33 -14.88
N ALA A 253 -5.70 -0.26 -14.37
CA ALA A 253 -6.41 0.87 -13.74
C ALA A 253 -7.42 1.52 -14.70
N LYS A 254 -7.06 1.71 -15.97
CA LYS A 254 -7.96 2.27 -17.00
C LYS A 254 -9.24 1.47 -17.21
N ASN A 255 -9.14 0.15 -17.08
CA ASN A 255 -10.26 -0.79 -17.27
C ASN A 255 -11.04 -1.06 -15.96
N CYS A 256 -10.78 -0.29 -14.90
CA CYS A 256 -11.17 -0.60 -13.52
C CYS A 256 -11.59 0.63 -12.71
N ALA A 257 -12.31 1.59 -13.31
CA ALA A 257 -12.83 2.72 -12.55
C ALA A 257 -13.62 2.24 -11.31
N GLY A 258 -13.33 2.83 -10.15
CA GLY A 258 -14.02 2.54 -8.88
C GLY A 258 -13.55 1.30 -8.11
N LYS A 259 -12.45 0.66 -8.51
CA LYS A 259 -11.86 -0.47 -7.75
C LYS A 259 -10.93 -0.03 -6.63
N THR A 260 -10.61 -0.95 -5.73
CA THR A 260 -9.61 -0.78 -4.67
C THR A 260 -8.22 -1.29 -5.08
N ILE A 261 -7.17 -0.88 -4.36
CA ILE A 261 -5.78 -1.30 -4.64
C ILE A 261 -5.64 -2.84 -4.68
N PRO A 262 -6.19 -3.62 -3.73
CA PRO A 262 -6.22 -5.08 -3.83
C PRO A 262 -6.85 -5.65 -5.09
N GLU A 263 -7.97 -5.08 -5.54
CA GLU A 263 -8.64 -5.59 -6.74
C GLU A 263 -7.86 -5.25 -8.01
N LEU A 264 -7.13 -4.13 -8.01
CA LEU A 264 -6.21 -3.79 -9.07
C LEU A 264 -5.03 -4.76 -9.11
N ILE A 265 -4.43 -5.08 -7.96
CA ILE A 265 -3.36 -6.08 -7.83
C ILE A 265 -3.83 -7.45 -8.35
N LEU A 266 -5.05 -7.89 -7.99
CA LEU A 266 -5.60 -9.15 -8.51
C LEU A 266 -5.79 -9.14 -10.03
N LYS A 267 -6.17 -8.01 -10.62
CA LYS A 267 -6.26 -7.89 -12.08
C LYS A 267 -4.90 -7.89 -12.77
N VAL A 268 -3.88 -7.29 -12.15
CA VAL A 268 -2.50 -7.42 -12.62
C VAL A 268 -2.07 -8.88 -12.57
N LEU A 269 -2.33 -9.60 -11.47
CA LEU A 269 -2.02 -11.03 -11.35
C LEU A 269 -2.70 -11.88 -12.43
N GLN A 270 -3.93 -11.55 -12.84
CA GLN A 270 -4.65 -12.30 -13.88
C GLN A 270 -3.99 -12.21 -15.27
N LYS A 271 -3.14 -11.21 -15.52
CA LYS A 271 -2.48 -11.04 -16.83
C LYS A 271 -1.39 -12.09 -17.07
N ASP A 272 -0.60 -12.36 -16.04
CA ASP A 272 0.41 -13.42 -15.99
C ASP A 272 0.67 -13.80 -14.51
N PRO A 273 -0.05 -14.80 -13.98
CA PRO A 273 0.01 -15.11 -12.55
C PRO A 273 1.41 -15.45 -12.05
N VAL A 274 2.19 -16.20 -12.83
CA VAL A 274 3.53 -16.64 -12.42
C VAL A 274 4.50 -15.46 -12.40
N CYS A 275 4.48 -14.64 -13.47
CA CYS A 275 5.34 -13.46 -13.56
C CYS A 275 5.00 -12.45 -12.46
N PHE A 276 3.73 -12.04 -12.37
CA PHE A 276 3.35 -10.96 -11.46
C PHE A 276 3.37 -11.39 -10.00
N GLN A 277 3.12 -12.65 -9.66
CA GLN A 277 3.31 -13.12 -8.29
C GLN A 277 4.78 -12.99 -7.85
N LYS A 278 5.73 -13.33 -8.72
CA LYS A 278 7.16 -13.16 -8.44
C LYS A 278 7.53 -11.68 -8.22
N ILE A 279 6.99 -10.77 -9.05
CA ILE A 279 7.28 -9.33 -8.92
C ILE A 279 6.63 -8.77 -7.65
N LEU A 280 5.33 -9.00 -7.46
CA LEU A 280 4.54 -8.44 -6.36
C LEU A 280 4.92 -8.99 -4.98
N ASN A 281 5.48 -10.21 -4.89
CA ASN A 281 6.00 -10.74 -3.63
C ASN A 281 7.23 -10.00 -3.08
N GLN A 282 7.80 -9.08 -3.86
CA GLN A 282 8.86 -8.16 -3.39
C GLN A 282 8.28 -6.91 -2.72
N TYR A 283 6.95 -6.79 -2.66
CA TYR A 283 6.23 -5.62 -2.16
C TYR A 283 5.36 -5.97 -0.97
N PHE A 284 5.10 -4.95 -0.15
CA PHE A 284 4.10 -4.96 0.90
C PHE A 284 3.09 -3.83 0.67
N LEU A 285 1.88 -4.06 1.18
CA LEU A 285 0.83 -3.05 1.27
C LEU A 285 0.60 -2.74 2.75
N ILE A 286 0.82 -1.50 3.15
CA ILE A 286 0.72 -1.06 4.55
C ILE A 286 -0.36 0.03 4.64
N GLY A 287 -1.22 -0.06 5.64
CA GLY A 287 -2.35 0.85 5.85
C GLY A 287 -3.68 0.31 5.35
N ILE A 288 -4.62 1.21 5.06
CA ILE A 288 -5.98 0.87 4.64
C ILE A 288 -5.99 0.56 3.14
N PRO A 289 -6.10 -0.72 2.70
CA PRO A 289 -5.91 -1.06 1.30
C PRO A 289 -7.13 -0.77 0.43
N TRP A 290 -8.29 -0.55 1.05
CA TRP A 290 -9.57 -0.35 0.36
C TRP A 290 -9.81 1.08 -0.12
N VAL A 291 -8.74 1.88 -0.16
CA VAL A 291 -8.67 3.16 -0.85
C VAL A 291 -8.87 2.97 -2.36
N SER A 292 -9.34 4.02 -3.02
CA SER A 292 -9.58 4.01 -4.47
C SER A 292 -8.28 3.72 -5.23
N SER A 293 -8.37 2.84 -6.23
CA SER A 293 -7.30 2.58 -7.20
C SER A 293 -7.43 3.44 -8.46
N GLN A 294 -8.26 4.47 -8.43
CA GLN A 294 -8.37 5.43 -9.53
C GLN A 294 -7.08 6.22 -9.64
N ILE A 295 -6.51 6.27 -10.84
CA ILE A 295 -5.20 6.85 -11.14
C ILE A 295 -5.27 7.69 -12.41
#